data_AF-A0A2R6R2B9-F1
#
_entry.id   AF-A0A2R6R2B9-F1
#
_cell.length_a   1.000
_cell.length_b   1.000
_cell.length_c   1.000
_cell.angle_alpha   90.00
_cell.angle_beta   90.00
_cell.angle_gamma   90.00
#
_symmetry.space_group_name_H-M   'P 1'
#
loop_
_entity.id
_entity.type
_entity.pdbx_description
1 polymer ?
#
loop_
_entity_poly.entity_id
_entity_poly.type
_entity_poly.pdbx_seq_one_letter_code
_entity_poly.pdbx_strand_id
1 'polypeptide(L)'
;YLQDAFKVPLVIQLTDDEKCMWKNLSVEESKRLARENAKDIIACGFDISKTFIFQDFNYVGGTFYENMVRINKCVTYNKVVGIFGFTGEDHIGKISFPAVQAAPSFPSSFPHLFSGKDNLRSLIPCAIDQDPYFRMTRDVAPRLGYQKPALIESSFFPALQGETGKMSASDPNSAIYVTDSGKDIKNKVNKYAFSGGQDSIENHRKYGANLEVDIPVKYLGFFLEDDAELEHIKREYGAGRMLTGEVKKRLTEVLTEIVERHCRARAAVTDEMVDAFMAVRPLPNMFN
;
A
#
# COMPACT_ATOMS: atom_id res chain seq x y z
N TYR A 1 -1.36 -2.55 12.97
CA TYR A 1 -0.41 -3.55 13.50
C TYR A 1 0.93 -2.96 13.94
N LEU A 2 1.87 -2.58 13.05
CA LEU A 2 3.21 -2.15 13.48
C LEU A 2 3.18 -0.95 14.45
N GLN A 3 2.35 0.05 14.16
CA GLN A 3 2.12 1.18 15.06
C GLN A 3 1.61 0.71 16.43
N ASP A 4 0.67 -0.24 16.46
CA ASP A 4 0.08 -0.75 17.71
C ASP A 4 1.05 -1.58 18.52
N ALA A 5 1.85 -2.42 17.86
CA ALA A 5 2.79 -3.35 18.50
C ALA A 5 4.01 -2.61 19.07
N PHE A 6 4.55 -1.65 18.30
CA PHE A 6 5.78 -0.94 18.69
C PHE A 6 5.52 0.42 19.38
N LYS A 7 4.27 0.90 19.39
CA LYS A 7 3.87 2.19 19.97
C LYS A 7 4.71 3.37 19.43
N VAL A 8 4.92 3.38 18.11
CA VAL A 8 5.74 4.38 17.41
C VAL A 8 4.92 5.37 16.58
N PRO A 9 5.43 6.58 16.31
CA PRO A 9 4.83 7.51 15.37
C PRO A 9 4.84 6.97 13.94
N LEU A 10 3.85 7.39 13.16
CA LEU A 10 3.68 7.06 11.76
C LEU A 10 3.50 8.34 10.93
N VAL A 11 4.24 8.43 9.83
CA VAL A 11 4.02 9.43 8.78
C VAL A 11 3.55 8.72 7.51
N ILE A 12 2.53 9.25 6.85
CA ILE A 12 1.98 8.70 5.60
C ILE A 12 2.02 9.78 4.53
N GLN A 13 2.77 9.53 3.46
CA GLN A 13 2.87 10.41 2.31
C GLN A 13 1.77 10.11 1.29
N LEU A 14 1.08 11.14 0.83
CA LEU A 14 0.16 11.10 -0.30
C LEU A 14 0.81 11.83 -1.48
N THR A 15 1.29 11.06 -2.45
CA THR A 15 2.05 11.54 -3.62
C THR A 15 1.13 12.10 -4.71
N ASP A 16 0.34 13.12 -4.36
CA ASP A 16 -0.58 13.77 -5.30
C ASP A 16 0.14 14.51 -6.44
N ASP A 17 1.35 15.00 -6.18
CA ASP A 17 2.24 15.54 -7.20
C ASP A 17 2.72 14.47 -8.20
N GLU A 18 3.09 13.28 -7.75
CA GLU A 18 3.43 12.12 -8.59
C GLU A 18 2.26 11.76 -9.50
N LYS A 19 1.04 11.63 -8.94
CA LYS A 19 -0.11 11.26 -9.75
C LYS A 19 -0.44 12.33 -10.77
N CYS A 20 -0.31 13.61 -10.42
CA CYS A 20 -0.44 14.73 -11.36
C CYS A 20 0.60 14.66 -12.49
N MET A 21 1.82 14.21 -12.20
CA MET A 21 2.91 14.09 -13.16
C MET A 21 2.83 12.85 -14.06
N TRP A 22 2.40 11.71 -13.53
CA TRP A 22 2.36 10.43 -14.25
C TRP A 22 1.03 10.16 -14.94
N LYS A 23 -0.05 10.83 -14.52
CA LYS A 23 -1.39 10.67 -15.07
C LYS A 23 -1.87 11.99 -15.63
N ASN A 24 -2.84 11.93 -16.54
CA ASN A 24 -3.49 13.13 -17.08
C ASN A 24 -4.54 13.67 -16.09
N LEU A 25 -4.09 14.06 -14.90
CA LEU A 25 -4.90 14.63 -13.83
C LEU A 25 -4.50 16.09 -13.60
N SER A 26 -5.47 16.94 -13.28
CA SER A 26 -5.15 18.30 -12.83
C SER A 26 -4.62 18.30 -11.40
N VAL A 27 -4.03 19.41 -10.98
CA VAL A 27 -3.57 19.60 -9.59
C VAL A 27 -4.76 19.50 -8.62
N GLU A 28 -5.88 20.13 -8.95
CA GLU A 28 -7.10 20.12 -8.13
C GLU A 28 -7.66 18.72 -7.98
N GLU A 29 -7.70 17.95 -9.08
CA GLU A 29 -8.19 16.58 -9.04
C GLU A 29 -7.26 15.66 -8.25
N SER A 30 -5.93 15.83 -8.41
CA SER A 30 -4.94 15.06 -7.65
C SER A 30 -5.05 15.33 -6.15
N LYS A 31 -5.22 16.60 -5.75
CA LYS A 31 -5.47 17.00 -4.35
C LYS A 31 -6.77 16.42 -3.80
N ARG A 32 -7.84 16.43 -4.61
CA ARG A 32 -9.15 15.87 -4.23
C ARG A 32 -9.04 14.36 -4.01
N LEU A 33 -8.41 13.63 -4.92
CA LEU A 33 -8.22 12.19 -4.83
C LEU A 33 -7.36 11.80 -3.61
N ALA A 34 -6.29 12.55 -3.33
CA ALA A 34 -5.49 12.28 -2.15
C ALA A 34 -6.28 12.51 -0.84
N ARG A 35 -7.16 13.51 -0.76
CA ARG A 35 -8.08 13.65 0.40
C ARG A 35 -9.04 12.49 0.53
N GLU A 36 -9.61 12.02 -0.59
CA GLU A 36 -10.50 10.84 -0.56
C GLU A 36 -9.75 9.56 -0.16
N ASN A 37 -8.50 9.38 -0.61
CA ASN A 37 -7.65 8.27 -0.17
C ASN A 37 -7.23 8.39 1.29
N ALA A 38 -7.08 9.61 1.84
CA ALA A 38 -6.84 9.80 3.27
C ALA A 38 -8.00 9.22 4.11
N LYS A 39 -9.26 9.34 3.65
CA LYS A 39 -10.42 8.73 4.33
C LYS A 39 -10.32 7.21 4.39
N ASP A 40 -9.91 6.58 3.29
CA ASP A 40 -9.68 5.13 3.25
C ASP A 40 -8.54 4.69 4.18
N ILE A 41 -7.45 5.47 4.23
CA ILE A 41 -6.32 5.19 5.14
C ILE A 41 -6.75 5.32 6.60
N ILE A 42 -7.49 6.38 6.96
CA ILE A 42 -7.99 6.60 8.33
C ILE A 42 -8.95 5.47 8.72
N ALA A 43 -9.78 4.98 7.80
CA ALA A 43 -10.70 3.86 8.02
C ALA A 43 -9.98 2.54 8.40
N CYS A 44 -8.67 2.41 8.14
CA CYS A 44 -7.87 1.29 8.64
C CYS A 44 -7.62 1.34 10.17
N GLY A 45 -7.97 2.44 10.85
CA GLY A 45 -7.96 2.54 12.31
C GLY A 45 -6.65 3.08 12.91
N PHE A 46 -5.91 3.92 12.19
CA PHE A 46 -4.69 4.54 12.72
C PHE A 46 -4.97 5.47 13.91
N ASP A 47 -4.05 5.50 14.87
CA ASP A 47 -4.15 6.37 16.04
C ASP A 47 -3.82 7.84 15.67
N ILE A 48 -4.82 8.73 15.79
CA ILE A 48 -4.68 10.16 15.48
C ILE A 48 -3.62 10.86 16.35
N SER A 49 -3.32 10.33 17.54
CA SER A 49 -2.29 10.87 18.44
C SER A 49 -0.87 10.48 18.03
N LYS A 50 -0.72 9.56 17.07
CA LYS A 50 0.56 9.01 16.60
C LYS A 50 0.75 9.10 15.09
N THR A 51 -0.25 9.56 14.36
CA THR A 51 -0.26 9.51 12.90
C THR A 51 -0.36 10.90 12.29
N PHE A 52 0.53 11.17 11.35
CA PHE A 52 0.51 12.36 10.52
C PHE A 52 0.41 11.93 9.04
N ILE A 53 -0.66 12.35 8.37
CA ILE A 53 -0.85 12.10 6.93
C ILE A 53 -0.58 13.42 6.21
N PHE A 54 0.17 13.43 5.13
CA PHE A 54 0.43 14.68 4.40
C PHE A 54 0.32 14.49 2.89
N GLN A 55 -0.14 15.54 2.23
CA GLN A 55 -0.13 15.69 0.78
C GLN A 55 1.14 16.42 0.37
N ASP A 56 1.81 15.92 -0.66
CA ASP A 56 3.04 16.54 -1.14
C ASP A 56 2.79 17.98 -1.58
N PHE A 57 1.72 18.25 -2.34
CA PHE A 57 1.40 19.62 -2.75
C PHE A 57 1.15 20.62 -1.59
N ASN A 58 0.78 20.14 -0.40
CA ASN A 58 0.45 21.01 0.74
C ASN A 58 1.56 21.06 1.80
N TYR A 59 2.45 20.06 1.84
CA TYR A 59 3.48 19.94 2.88
C TYR A 59 4.90 20.21 2.35
N VAL A 60 5.16 19.99 1.06
CA VAL A 60 6.48 20.22 0.46
C VAL A 60 6.83 21.71 0.55
N GLY A 61 7.81 22.00 1.40
CA GLY A 61 8.30 23.34 1.70
C GLY A 61 9.25 23.30 2.90
N GLY A 62 9.77 24.45 3.31
CA GLY A 62 10.63 24.55 4.50
C GLY A 62 11.74 23.48 4.56
N THR A 63 11.87 22.82 5.71
CA THR A 63 12.90 21.79 5.94
C THR A 63 12.70 20.53 5.09
N PHE A 64 11.46 20.21 4.68
CA PHE A 64 11.21 19.10 3.77
C PHE A 64 11.88 19.35 2.40
N TYR A 65 11.69 20.55 1.86
CA TYR A 65 12.31 20.94 0.59
C TYR A 65 13.85 21.06 0.72
N GLU A 66 14.36 21.54 1.85
CA GLU A 66 15.82 21.51 2.10
C GLU A 66 16.39 20.08 2.02
N ASN A 67 15.70 19.09 2.58
CA ASN A 67 16.09 17.69 2.48
C ASN A 67 16.02 17.16 1.06
N MET A 68 14.97 17.51 0.30
CA MET A 68 14.90 17.18 -1.12
C MET A 68 16.11 17.73 -1.89
N VAL A 69 16.52 18.97 -1.65
CA VAL A 69 17.70 19.58 -2.28
C VAL A 69 18.99 18.84 -1.90
N ARG A 70 19.15 18.48 -0.62
CA ARG A 70 20.29 17.69 -0.12
C ARG A 70 20.37 16.31 -0.81
N ILE A 71 19.22 15.64 -0.95
CA ILE A 71 19.11 14.35 -1.64
C ILE A 71 19.44 14.50 -3.13
N ASN A 72 18.80 15.45 -3.82
CA ASN A 72 19.01 15.71 -5.24
C ASN A 72 20.48 15.97 -5.57
N LYS A 73 21.21 16.70 -4.73
CA LYS A 73 22.66 16.94 -4.90
C LYS A 73 23.50 15.65 -4.81
N CYS A 74 22.97 14.58 -4.23
CA CYS A 74 23.63 13.28 -4.10
C CYS A 74 23.29 12.30 -5.22
N VAL A 75 22.25 12.56 -6.02
CA VAL A 75 21.73 11.64 -7.03
C VAL A 75 21.95 12.26 -8.42
N THR A 76 22.73 11.58 -9.26
CA THR A 76 22.98 12.03 -10.64
C THR A 76 21.86 11.55 -11.57
N TYR A 77 21.70 12.22 -12.72
CA TYR A 77 20.76 11.79 -13.76
C TYR A 77 20.99 10.32 -14.18
N ASN A 78 22.25 9.93 -14.40
CA ASN A 78 22.58 8.54 -14.75
C ASN A 78 22.11 7.52 -13.70
N LYS A 79 22.09 7.89 -12.42
CA LYS A 79 21.58 7.02 -11.36
C LYS A 79 20.06 6.85 -11.47
N VAL A 80 19.30 7.93 -11.64
CA VAL A 80 17.83 7.81 -11.77
C VAL A 80 17.43 7.07 -13.04
N VAL A 81 18.17 7.24 -14.15
CA VAL A 81 17.98 6.43 -15.36
C VAL A 81 18.23 4.95 -15.07
N GLY A 82 19.33 4.61 -14.41
CA GLY A 82 19.66 3.21 -14.10
C GLY A 82 18.72 2.55 -13.07
N ILE A 83 18.10 3.32 -12.18
CA ILE A 83 17.23 2.79 -11.12
C ILE A 83 15.77 2.73 -11.58
N PHE A 84 15.27 3.78 -12.23
CA PHE A 84 13.84 3.95 -12.56
C PHE A 84 13.53 3.82 -14.05
N GLY A 85 14.55 3.72 -14.91
CA GLY A 85 14.36 3.55 -16.35
C GLY A 85 13.87 4.81 -17.08
N PHE A 86 14.08 6.00 -16.51
CA PHE A 86 13.73 7.26 -17.18
C PHE A 86 14.51 7.45 -18.48
N THR A 87 13.87 8.13 -19.42
CA THR A 87 14.45 8.46 -20.73
C THR A 87 14.60 9.97 -20.90
N GLY A 88 15.30 10.40 -21.96
CA GLY A 88 15.43 11.82 -22.30
C GLY A 88 14.11 12.49 -22.71
N GLU A 89 13.04 11.71 -22.91
CA GLU A 89 11.70 12.22 -23.21
C GLU A 89 10.86 12.48 -21.95
N ASP A 90 11.27 11.95 -20.79
CA ASP A 90 10.58 12.19 -19.53
C ASP A 90 10.81 13.63 -19.05
N HIS A 91 9.73 14.27 -18.60
CA HIS A 91 9.81 15.64 -18.09
C HIS A 91 10.57 15.71 -16.76
N ILE A 92 11.20 16.87 -16.52
CA ILE A 92 12.08 17.12 -15.36
C ILE A 92 11.43 16.83 -14.01
N GLY A 93 10.10 16.94 -13.91
CA GLY A 93 9.35 16.58 -12.71
C GLY A 93 9.46 15.10 -12.34
N LYS A 94 9.37 14.16 -13.31
CA LYS A 94 9.55 12.74 -13.02
C LYS A 94 10.96 12.43 -12.56
N ILE A 95 11.94 13.08 -13.20
CA ILE A 95 13.36 12.88 -12.94
C ILE A 95 13.72 13.32 -11.51
N SER A 96 13.08 14.37 -10.99
CA SER A 96 13.35 14.90 -9.64
C SER A 96 12.46 14.30 -8.54
N PHE A 97 11.34 13.68 -8.89
CA PHE A 97 10.40 13.08 -7.95
C PHE A 97 11.00 12.06 -6.96
N PRO A 98 11.99 11.21 -7.31
CA PRO A 98 12.58 10.29 -6.35
C PRO A 98 13.10 10.94 -5.06
N ALA A 99 13.50 12.20 -5.10
CA ALA A 99 13.89 12.94 -3.89
C ALA A 99 12.69 13.31 -2.99
N VAL A 100 11.50 13.56 -3.57
CA VAL A 100 10.25 13.80 -2.83
C VAL A 100 9.90 12.55 -2.01
N GLN A 101 9.99 11.36 -2.61
CA GLN A 101 9.69 10.09 -1.93
C GLN A 101 10.79 9.65 -0.95
N ALA A 102 12.04 10.07 -1.17
CA ALA A 102 13.15 9.80 -0.27
C ALA A 102 13.10 10.64 1.02
N ALA A 103 12.70 11.91 0.92
CA ALA A 103 12.75 12.88 2.02
C ALA A 103 12.00 12.45 3.30
N PRO A 104 10.82 11.80 3.26
CA PRO A 104 10.11 11.31 4.44
C PRO A 104 10.88 10.25 5.24
N SER A 105 11.91 9.63 4.65
CA SER A 105 12.76 8.67 5.35
C SER A 105 13.61 9.32 6.46
N PHE A 106 13.72 10.66 6.47
CA PHE A 106 14.55 11.42 7.39
C PHE A 106 13.71 12.25 8.37
N PRO A 107 13.93 12.14 9.69
CA PRO A 107 13.13 12.84 10.71
C PRO A 107 13.16 14.37 10.57
N SER A 108 14.26 14.94 10.06
CA SER A 108 14.43 16.37 9.82
C SER A 108 13.41 16.95 8.82
N SER A 109 12.75 16.10 8.03
CA SER A 109 11.63 16.48 7.16
C SER A 109 10.35 16.83 7.94
N PHE A 110 10.28 16.48 9.23
CA PHE A 110 9.14 16.71 10.11
C PHE A 110 9.57 17.35 11.43
N PRO A 111 10.09 18.61 11.41
CA PRO A 111 10.62 19.27 12.61
C PRO A 111 9.55 19.48 13.69
N HIS A 112 8.28 19.58 13.31
CA HIS A 112 7.14 19.70 14.21
C HIS A 112 6.83 18.40 14.98
N LEU A 113 7.30 17.24 14.48
CA LEU A 113 7.20 15.95 15.16
C LEU A 113 8.52 15.58 15.85
N PHE A 114 9.64 15.73 15.15
CA PHE A 114 10.92 15.15 15.56
C PHE A 114 11.99 16.21 15.90
N SER A 115 11.57 17.35 16.47
CA SER A 115 12.50 18.41 16.89
C SER A 115 13.64 17.87 17.76
N GLY A 116 14.88 18.10 17.33
CA GLY A 116 16.09 17.61 18.01
C GLY A 116 16.36 16.10 17.93
N LYS A 117 15.59 15.36 17.12
CA LYS A 117 15.66 13.90 16.99
C LYS A 117 16.10 13.46 15.58
N ASP A 118 17.14 14.11 15.04
CA ASP A 118 17.61 13.90 13.66
C ASP A 118 18.17 12.48 13.39
N ASN A 119 18.53 11.75 14.45
CA ASN A 119 19.11 10.40 14.36
C ASN A 119 18.09 9.27 14.51
N LEU A 120 16.78 9.55 14.53
CA LEU A 120 15.77 8.48 14.55
C LEU A 120 15.87 7.63 13.27
N ARG A 121 15.78 6.31 13.45
CA ARG A 121 15.71 5.37 12.34
C ARG A 121 14.27 5.26 11.87
N SER A 122 14.06 5.35 10.56
CA SER A 122 12.77 5.07 9.92
C SER A 122 12.64 3.57 9.58
N LEU A 123 11.43 3.04 9.70
CA LEU A 123 11.02 1.74 9.20
C LEU A 123 9.94 1.96 8.14
N ILE A 124 10.14 1.40 6.95
CA ILE A 124 9.28 1.62 5.78
C ILE A 124 8.63 0.29 5.37
N PRO A 125 7.35 0.07 5.71
CA PRO A 125 6.56 -1.04 5.20
C PRO A 125 6.06 -0.69 3.79
N CYS A 126 6.41 -1.47 2.78
CA CYS A 126 5.98 -1.23 1.41
C CYS A 126 5.92 -2.52 0.59
N ALA A 127 5.24 -2.49 -0.56
CA ALA A 127 5.39 -3.56 -1.55
C ALA A 127 6.79 -3.50 -2.19
N ILE A 128 7.26 -4.64 -2.70
CA ILE A 128 8.62 -4.77 -3.29
C ILE A 128 8.90 -3.82 -4.47
N ASP A 129 7.88 -3.29 -5.17
CA ASP A 129 8.10 -2.32 -6.24
C ASP A 129 8.56 -0.93 -5.77
N GLN A 130 8.47 -0.64 -4.47
CA GLN A 130 8.99 0.60 -3.91
C GLN A 130 10.47 0.52 -3.52
N ASP A 131 11.08 -0.68 -3.48
CA ASP A 131 12.51 -0.85 -3.14
C ASP A 131 13.45 0.07 -3.94
N PRO A 132 13.28 0.30 -5.27
CA PRO A 132 14.17 1.19 -6.02
C PRO A 132 14.32 2.60 -5.40
N TYR A 133 13.25 3.18 -4.86
CA TYR A 133 13.29 4.48 -4.17
C TYR A 133 14.11 4.42 -2.88
N PHE A 134 13.90 3.39 -2.07
CA PHE A 134 14.52 3.30 -0.76
C PHE A 134 15.94 2.72 -0.83
N ARG A 135 16.26 1.92 -1.84
CA ARG A 135 17.64 1.55 -2.20
C ARG A 135 18.45 2.79 -2.53
N MET A 136 17.93 3.67 -3.39
CA MET A 136 18.53 4.99 -3.66
C MET A 136 18.68 5.80 -2.37
N THR A 137 17.64 5.84 -1.54
CA THR A 137 17.64 6.60 -0.28
C THR A 137 18.71 6.10 0.70
N ARG A 138 18.89 4.78 0.81
CA ARG A 138 19.91 4.14 1.66
C ARG A 138 21.34 4.42 1.20
N ASP A 139 21.56 4.64 -0.10
CA ASP A 139 22.86 5.05 -0.64
C ASP A 139 23.17 6.53 -0.35
N VAL A 140 22.13 7.36 -0.31
CA VAL A 140 22.24 8.80 -0.03
C VAL A 140 22.39 9.09 1.46
N ALA A 141 21.68 8.35 2.33
CA ALA A 141 21.58 8.66 3.76
C ALA A 141 22.94 8.89 4.47
N PRO A 142 23.97 8.03 4.32
CA PRO A 142 25.25 8.23 5.01
C PRO A 142 26.00 9.49 4.53
N ARG A 143 25.80 9.91 3.28
CA ARG A 143 26.43 11.11 2.72
C ARG A 143 25.84 12.40 3.30
N LEU A 144 24.62 12.31 3.82
CA LEU A 144 23.91 13.41 4.47
C LEU A 144 24.01 13.35 6.00
N GLY A 145 24.69 12.34 6.56
CA GLY A 145 24.79 12.12 8.00
C GLY A 145 23.53 11.53 8.63
N TYR A 146 22.61 10.97 7.83
CA TYR A 146 21.38 10.33 8.32
C TYR A 146 21.52 8.81 8.47
N GLN A 147 20.64 8.23 9.30
CA GLN A 147 20.49 6.78 9.39
C GLN A 147 19.85 6.23 8.12
N LYS A 148 20.33 5.07 7.66
CA LYS A 148 19.68 4.34 6.56
C LYS A 148 18.28 3.88 7.01
N PRO A 149 17.21 4.11 6.23
CA PRO A 149 15.90 3.54 6.55
C PRO A 149 15.95 2.01 6.51
N ALA A 150 15.20 1.37 7.40
CA ALA A 150 14.91 -0.06 7.35
C ALA A 150 13.66 -0.30 6.50
N LEU A 151 13.57 -1.45 5.84
CA LEU A 151 12.42 -1.82 5.01
C LEU A 151 11.82 -3.13 5.52
N ILE A 152 10.50 -3.26 5.38
CA ILE A 152 9.79 -4.56 5.40
C ILE A 152 8.98 -4.61 4.12
N GLU A 153 9.24 -5.63 3.31
CA GLU A 153 8.70 -5.73 1.96
C GLU A 153 7.58 -6.78 1.92
N SER A 154 6.43 -6.40 1.37
CA SER A 154 5.34 -7.33 1.07
C SER A 154 5.46 -7.88 -0.35
N SER A 155 4.99 -9.12 -0.54
CA SER A 155 4.68 -9.64 -1.87
C SER A 155 3.54 -8.85 -2.53
N PHE A 156 3.40 -8.96 -3.84
CA PHE A 156 2.24 -8.42 -4.53
C PHE A 156 0.98 -9.21 -4.22
N PHE A 157 -0.13 -8.50 -4.16
CA PHE A 157 -1.44 -9.10 -4.17
C PHE A 157 -1.82 -9.45 -5.62
N PRO A 158 -2.10 -10.73 -5.94
CA PRO A 158 -2.29 -11.14 -7.33
C PRO A 158 -3.61 -10.60 -7.89
N ALA A 159 -3.67 -10.35 -9.20
CA ALA A 159 -4.92 -10.02 -9.87
C ALA A 159 -5.91 -11.19 -9.81
N LEU A 160 -7.22 -10.89 -9.88
CA LEU A 160 -8.25 -11.92 -9.88
C LEU A 160 -8.03 -12.95 -10.99
N GLN A 161 -7.59 -12.52 -12.18
CA GLN A 161 -7.42 -13.40 -13.34
C GLN A 161 -6.14 -14.26 -13.31
N GLY A 162 -5.25 -14.10 -12.32
CA GLY A 162 -4.04 -14.92 -12.20
C GLY A 162 -2.76 -14.14 -11.85
N GLU A 163 -1.64 -14.86 -11.76
CA GLU A 163 -0.35 -14.34 -11.27
C GLU A 163 0.40 -13.41 -12.23
N THR A 164 0.10 -13.46 -13.52
CA THR A 164 0.82 -12.66 -14.53
C THR A 164 0.44 -11.18 -14.51
N GLY A 165 -0.52 -10.78 -13.67
CA GLY A 165 -0.98 -9.39 -13.52
C GLY A 165 -0.94 -8.88 -12.08
N LYS A 166 -0.54 -7.61 -11.92
CA LYS A 166 -0.83 -6.83 -10.69
C LYS A 166 -2.31 -6.42 -10.72
N MET A 167 -2.97 -6.39 -9.55
CA MET A 167 -4.28 -5.71 -9.46
C MET A 167 -4.11 -4.27 -9.92
N SER A 168 -4.95 -3.87 -10.88
CA SER A 168 -4.88 -2.54 -11.47
C SER A 168 -6.27 -1.92 -11.49
N ALA A 169 -6.38 -0.68 -11.00
CA ALA A 169 -7.60 0.10 -11.11
C ALA A 169 -8.04 0.33 -12.57
N SER A 170 -7.14 0.09 -13.54
CA SER A 170 -7.41 0.18 -14.97
C SER A 170 -8.31 -0.94 -15.51
N ASP A 171 -8.34 -2.11 -14.86
CA ASP A 171 -9.27 -3.20 -15.17
C ASP A 171 -10.20 -3.43 -13.97
N PRO A 172 -11.44 -2.92 -14.02
CA PRO A 172 -12.43 -3.07 -12.95
C PRO A 172 -12.74 -4.51 -12.56
N ASN A 173 -12.47 -5.48 -13.44
CA ASN A 173 -12.71 -6.91 -13.19
C ASN A 173 -11.49 -7.61 -12.59
N SER A 174 -10.32 -6.95 -12.55
CA SER A 174 -9.07 -7.51 -12.00
C SER A 174 -8.92 -7.37 -10.50
N ALA A 175 -9.74 -6.52 -9.87
CA ALA A 175 -9.61 -6.14 -8.48
C ALA A 175 -10.95 -6.15 -7.74
N ILE A 176 -10.87 -6.47 -6.45
CA ILE A 176 -11.93 -6.21 -5.48
C ILE A 176 -11.68 -4.82 -4.89
N TYR A 177 -12.63 -3.91 -5.10
CA TYR A 177 -12.53 -2.56 -4.53
C TYR A 177 -13.10 -2.54 -3.12
N VAL A 178 -12.55 -1.68 -2.27
CA VAL A 178 -13.07 -1.43 -0.91
C VAL A 178 -14.44 -0.75 -0.89
N THR A 179 -15.00 -0.44 -2.07
CA THR A 179 -16.34 0.10 -2.28
C THR A 179 -17.30 -0.90 -2.93
N ASP A 180 -16.85 -2.12 -3.24
CA ASP A 180 -17.69 -3.15 -3.86
C ASP A 180 -18.76 -3.64 -2.88
N SER A 181 -19.99 -3.88 -3.36
CA SER A 181 -21.02 -4.53 -2.54
C SER A 181 -20.74 -6.03 -2.38
N GLY A 182 -21.31 -6.69 -1.37
CA GLY A 182 -21.21 -8.14 -1.23
C GLY A 182 -21.66 -8.91 -2.48
N LYS A 183 -22.60 -8.35 -3.26
CA LYS A 183 -23.01 -8.91 -4.56
C LYS A 183 -21.92 -8.78 -5.62
N ASP A 184 -21.24 -7.63 -5.67
CA ASP A 184 -20.15 -7.38 -6.61
C ASP A 184 -18.94 -8.25 -6.29
N ILE A 185 -18.56 -8.35 -5.01
CA ILE A 185 -17.50 -9.24 -4.51
C ILE A 185 -17.81 -10.69 -4.94
N LYS A 186 -19.02 -11.17 -4.64
CA LYS A 186 -19.46 -12.52 -5.02
C LYS A 186 -19.38 -12.74 -6.53
N ASN A 187 -19.82 -11.76 -7.33
CA ASN A 187 -19.80 -11.87 -8.79
C ASN A 187 -18.36 -11.91 -9.32
N LYS A 188 -17.49 -11.05 -8.80
CA LYS A 188 -16.08 -10.96 -9.22
C LYS A 188 -15.29 -12.21 -8.85
N VAL A 189 -15.44 -12.70 -7.61
CA VAL A 189 -14.81 -13.94 -7.17
C VAL A 189 -15.28 -15.14 -8.00
N ASN A 190 -16.59 -15.27 -8.23
CA ASN A 190 -17.10 -16.41 -8.98
C ASN A 190 -16.69 -16.39 -10.47
N LYS A 191 -16.75 -15.23 -11.12
CA LYS A 191 -16.52 -15.11 -12.57
C LYS A 191 -15.06 -14.91 -12.97
N TYR A 192 -14.30 -14.15 -12.18
CA TYR A 192 -12.98 -13.68 -12.60
C TYR A 192 -11.84 -14.25 -11.77
N ALA A 193 -12.08 -14.74 -10.54
CA ALA A 193 -11.02 -15.37 -9.75
C ALA A 193 -10.58 -16.68 -10.41
N PHE A 194 -9.32 -16.73 -10.84
CA PHE A 194 -8.71 -17.90 -11.44
C PHE A 194 -8.68 -19.05 -10.42
N SER A 195 -9.08 -20.24 -10.89
CA SER A 195 -9.20 -21.45 -10.09
C SER A 195 -8.10 -22.43 -10.45
N GLY A 196 -7.43 -22.98 -9.44
CA GLY A 196 -6.52 -24.12 -9.58
C GLY A 196 -7.23 -25.49 -9.57
N GLY A 197 -8.55 -25.52 -9.39
CA GLY A 197 -9.38 -26.72 -9.50
C GLY A 197 -9.53 -27.24 -10.95
N GLN A 198 -10.14 -28.41 -11.11
CA GLN A 198 -10.30 -29.07 -12.41
C GLN A 198 -11.63 -28.69 -13.08
N ASP A 199 -11.71 -28.85 -14.40
CA ASP A 199 -12.90 -28.50 -15.20
C ASP A 199 -14.15 -29.33 -14.86
N SER A 200 -13.98 -30.56 -14.36
CA SER A 200 -15.07 -31.45 -13.96
C SER A 200 -14.93 -31.89 -12.51
N ILE A 201 -16.08 -32.14 -11.87
CA ILE A 201 -16.12 -32.64 -10.48
C ILE A 201 -15.37 -33.96 -10.37
N GLU A 202 -15.55 -34.87 -11.33
CA GLU A 202 -14.87 -36.18 -11.34
C GLU A 202 -13.34 -36.02 -11.38
N ASN A 203 -12.82 -35.18 -12.28
CA ASN A 203 -11.39 -34.90 -12.34
C ASN A 203 -10.91 -34.21 -11.07
N HIS A 204 -11.69 -33.29 -10.50
CA HIS A 204 -11.32 -32.60 -9.28
C HIS A 204 -11.26 -33.55 -8.08
N ARG A 205 -12.21 -34.48 -7.94
CA ARG A 205 -12.15 -35.54 -6.91
C ARG A 205 -10.93 -36.45 -7.09
N LYS A 206 -10.48 -36.66 -8.33
CA LYS A 206 -9.37 -37.58 -8.66
C LYS A 206 -7.99 -36.94 -8.54
N TYR A 207 -7.84 -35.71 -9.01
CA TYR A 207 -6.55 -35.03 -9.15
C TYR A 207 -6.36 -33.85 -8.18
N GLY A 208 -7.42 -33.40 -7.52
CA GLY A 208 -7.37 -32.24 -6.62
C GLY A 208 -7.20 -30.90 -7.33
N ALA A 209 -6.91 -29.85 -6.55
CA ALA A 209 -6.57 -28.52 -7.05
C ALA A 209 -5.07 -28.21 -6.92
N ASN A 210 -4.56 -27.45 -7.88
CA ASN A 210 -3.25 -26.81 -7.76
C ASN A 210 -3.35 -25.52 -6.94
N LEU A 211 -2.92 -25.57 -5.69
CA LEU A 211 -2.95 -24.45 -4.75
C LEU A 211 -1.96 -23.32 -5.12
N GLU A 212 -0.91 -23.63 -5.89
CA GLU A 212 0.11 -22.64 -6.24
C GLU A 212 -0.46 -21.55 -7.15
N VAL A 213 -1.41 -21.90 -8.01
CA VAL A 213 -2.01 -20.98 -9.00
C VAL A 213 -3.39 -20.48 -8.58
N ASP A 214 -4.01 -21.05 -7.54
CA ASP A 214 -5.38 -20.73 -7.13
C ASP A 214 -5.47 -19.38 -6.41
N ILE A 215 -6.15 -18.43 -7.05
CA ILE A 215 -6.30 -17.07 -6.51
C ILE A 215 -7.14 -17.04 -5.24
N PRO A 216 -8.27 -17.78 -5.14
CA PRO A 216 -9.03 -17.84 -3.89
C PRO A 216 -8.24 -18.28 -2.67
N VAL A 217 -7.44 -19.35 -2.78
CA VAL A 217 -6.58 -19.82 -1.69
C VAL A 217 -5.51 -18.79 -1.33
N LYS A 218 -4.93 -18.10 -2.32
CA LYS A 218 -3.98 -17.01 -2.06
C LYS A 218 -4.62 -15.87 -1.29
N TYR A 219 -5.80 -15.41 -1.70
CA TYR A 219 -6.50 -14.32 -1.02
C TYR A 219 -6.89 -14.73 0.41
N LEU A 220 -7.35 -15.97 0.61
CA LEU A 220 -7.56 -16.51 1.96
C LEU A 220 -6.28 -16.48 2.79
N GLY A 221 -5.13 -16.79 2.19
CA GLY A 221 -3.83 -16.68 2.88
C GLY A 221 -3.43 -15.27 3.32
N PHE A 222 -4.05 -14.22 2.79
CA PHE A 222 -3.81 -12.83 3.22
C PHE A 222 -4.84 -12.34 4.26
N PHE A 223 -6.08 -12.83 4.19
CA PHE A 223 -7.22 -12.24 4.88
C PHE A 223 -7.88 -13.14 5.91
N LEU A 224 -7.67 -14.45 5.84
CA LEU A 224 -8.17 -15.37 6.85
C LEU A 224 -7.18 -15.40 8.03
N GLU A 225 -7.63 -14.92 9.19
CA GLU A 225 -6.79 -14.85 10.40
C GLU A 225 -6.62 -16.21 11.09
N ASP A 226 -7.49 -17.18 10.82
CA ASP A 226 -7.40 -18.54 11.38
C ASP A 226 -6.50 -19.44 10.53
N ASP A 227 -5.26 -19.62 11.00
CA ASP A 227 -4.26 -20.49 10.36
C ASP A 227 -4.72 -21.96 10.25
N ALA A 228 -5.46 -22.46 11.23
CA ALA A 228 -5.92 -23.86 11.23
C ALA A 228 -7.03 -24.06 10.20
N GLU A 229 -7.92 -23.08 10.06
CA GLU A 229 -8.93 -23.10 9.00
C GLU A 229 -8.29 -23.00 7.62
N LEU A 230 -7.30 -22.11 7.42
CA LEU A 230 -6.59 -21.99 6.16
C LEU A 230 -5.91 -23.30 5.76
N GLU A 231 -5.23 -23.96 6.71
CA GLU A 231 -4.57 -25.23 6.46
C GLU A 231 -5.56 -26.36 6.18
N HIS A 232 -6.72 -26.36 6.84
CA HIS A 232 -7.81 -27.27 6.54
C HIS A 232 -8.29 -27.09 5.08
N ILE A 233 -8.57 -25.84 4.66
CA ILE A 233 -9.02 -25.54 3.30
C ILE A 233 -7.97 -26.00 2.28
N LYS A 234 -6.69 -25.69 2.49
CA LYS A 234 -5.59 -26.13 1.60
C LYS A 234 -5.55 -27.64 1.47
N ARG A 235 -5.62 -28.38 2.58
CA ARG A 235 -5.57 -29.84 2.59
C ARG A 235 -6.77 -30.48 1.89
N GLU A 236 -7.98 -30.00 2.18
CA GLU A 236 -9.21 -30.57 1.61
C GLU A 236 -9.36 -30.23 0.12
N TYR A 237 -9.03 -29.01 -0.28
CA TYR A 237 -9.11 -28.57 -1.68
C TYR A 237 -7.99 -29.19 -2.54
N GLY A 238 -6.75 -29.24 -2.01
CA GLY A 238 -5.63 -29.91 -2.67
C GLY A 238 -5.86 -31.41 -2.87
N ALA A 239 -6.61 -32.06 -1.98
CA ALA A 239 -6.99 -33.47 -2.11
C ALA A 239 -8.29 -33.71 -2.91
N GLY A 240 -8.95 -32.66 -3.41
CA GLY A 240 -10.21 -32.77 -4.16
C GLY A 240 -11.44 -33.08 -3.29
N ARG A 241 -11.34 -33.00 -1.96
CA ARG A 241 -12.45 -33.22 -1.02
C ARG A 241 -13.35 -32.00 -0.86
N MET A 242 -12.79 -30.80 -0.96
CA MET A 242 -13.54 -29.54 -1.03
C MET A 242 -13.61 -29.08 -2.49
N LEU A 243 -14.75 -28.59 -2.98
CA LEU A 243 -14.88 -28.10 -4.36
C LEU A 243 -14.48 -26.62 -4.47
N THR A 244 -14.07 -26.17 -5.67
CA THR A 244 -13.75 -24.76 -5.97
C THR A 244 -14.86 -23.79 -5.54
N GLY A 245 -16.14 -24.17 -5.73
CA GLY A 245 -17.28 -23.34 -5.34
C GLY A 245 -17.36 -23.10 -3.83
N GLU A 246 -16.94 -24.07 -3.01
CA GLU A 246 -16.92 -23.96 -1.54
C GLU A 246 -15.80 -23.00 -1.09
N VAL A 247 -14.61 -23.13 -1.67
CA VAL A 247 -13.47 -22.22 -1.40
C VAL A 247 -13.83 -20.79 -1.79
N LYS A 248 -14.40 -20.58 -3.00
CA LYS A 248 -14.84 -19.26 -3.46
C LYS A 248 -15.94 -18.67 -2.59
N LYS A 249 -16.85 -19.50 -2.07
CA LYS A 249 -17.87 -19.06 -1.13
C LYS A 249 -17.24 -18.55 0.17
N ARG A 250 -16.31 -19.32 0.76
CA ARG A 250 -15.62 -18.90 1.98
C ARG A 250 -14.82 -17.62 1.79
N LEU A 251 -14.10 -17.49 0.67
CA LEU A 251 -13.42 -16.23 0.33
C LEU A 251 -14.40 -15.06 0.23
N THR A 252 -15.55 -15.26 -0.42
CA THR A 252 -16.57 -14.21 -0.58
C THR A 252 -17.06 -13.72 0.78
N GLU A 253 -17.27 -14.63 1.74
CA GLU A 253 -17.67 -14.28 3.11
C GLU A 253 -16.61 -13.42 3.80
N VAL A 254 -15.35 -13.87 3.80
CA VAL A 254 -14.21 -13.15 4.41
C VAL A 254 -14.03 -11.76 3.79
N LEU A 255 -14.04 -11.65 2.46
CA LEU A 255 -13.88 -10.37 1.78
C LEU A 255 -15.07 -9.44 2.03
N THR A 256 -16.30 -9.96 2.04
CA THR A 256 -17.49 -9.15 2.30
C THR A 256 -17.44 -8.57 3.71
N GLU A 257 -17.07 -9.37 4.71
CA GLU A 257 -16.93 -8.89 6.09
C GLU A 257 -15.90 -7.76 6.21
N ILE A 258 -14.73 -7.94 5.58
CA ILE A 258 -13.65 -6.94 5.59
C ILE A 258 -14.09 -5.64 4.90
N VAL A 259 -14.67 -5.74 3.70
CA VAL A 259 -15.10 -4.57 2.93
C VAL A 259 -16.25 -3.85 3.62
N GLU A 260 -17.23 -4.57 4.17
CA GLU A 260 -18.33 -3.95 4.93
C GLU A 260 -17.83 -3.25 6.20
N ARG A 261 -16.88 -3.85 6.93
CA ARG A 261 -16.24 -3.21 8.08
C ARG A 261 -15.50 -1.94 7.67
N HIS A 262 -14.75 -1.97 6.57
CA HIS A 262 -14.06 -0.80 6.02
C HIS A 262 -15.05 0.29 5.61
N CYS A 263 -16.11 -0.05 4.89
CA CYS A 263 -17.16 0.88 4.50
C CYS A 263 -17.81 1.56 5.70
N ARG A 264 -18.13 0.80 6.77
CA ARG A 264 -18.66 1.37 8.03
C ARG A 264 -17.66 2.31 8.69
N ALA A 265 -16.39 1.94 8.76
CA ALA A 265 -15.34 2.77 9.34
C ALA A 265 -15.13 4.06 8.51
N ARG A 266 -15.05 3.95 7.19
CA ARG A 266 -14.91 5.07 6.26
C ARG A 266 -16.09 6.04 6.34
N ALA A 267 -17.32 5.53 6.48
CA ALA A 267 -18.51 6.37 6.62
C ALA A 267 -18.50 7.20 7.91
N ALA A 268 -17.74 6.79 8.94
CA ALA A 268 -17.56 7.56 10.17
C ALA A 268 -16.42 8.59 10.09
N VAL A 269 -15.60 8.58 9.02
CA VAL A 269 -14.51 9.54 8.83
C VAL A 269 -15.08 10.87 8.33
N THR A 270 -15.07 11.89 9.18
CA THR A 270 -15.50 13.25 8.80
C THR A 270 -14.36 14.03 8.12
N ASP A 271 -14.70 15.13 7.45
CA ASP A 271 -13.70 16.01 6.87
C ASP A 271 -12.84 16.67 7.97
N GLU A 272 -13.39 16.97 9.15
CA GLU A 272 -12.62 17.45 10.30
C GLU A 272 -11.63 16.41 10.82
N MET A 273 -11.96 15.13 10.75
CA MET A 273 -11.00 14.06 11.07
C MET A 273 -9.86 14.06 10.06
N VAL A 274 -10.16 14.13 8.76
CA VAL A 274 -9.12 14.22 7.71
C VAL A 274 -8.22 15.42 7.95
N ASP A 275 -8.82 16.60 8.19
CA ASP A 275 -8.08 17.83 8.49
C ASP A 275 -7.23 17.67 9.75
N ALA A 276 -7.76 17.01 10.79
CA ALA A 276 -7.03 16.74 12.00
C ALA A 276 -5.84 15.80 11.73
N PHE A 277 -5.98 14.69 10.99
CA PHE A 277 -4.85 13.83 10.64
C PHE A 277 -3.80 14.55 9.79
N MET A 278 -4.22 15.50 8.94
CA MET A 278 -3.37 16.23 8.02
C MET A 278 -2.81 17.55 8.55
N ALA A 279 -3.25 18.00 9.73
CA ALA A 279 -2.77 19.22 10.35
C ALA A 279 -1.33 19.07 10.82
N VAL A 280 -0.48 20.02 10.43
CA VAL A 280 0.90 20.17 10.94
C VAL A 280 0.83 20.56 12.42
N ARG A 281 0.92 19.57 13.31
CA ARG A 281 0.75 19.73 14.75
C ARG A 281 1.73 18.86 15.54
N PRO A 282 2.16 19.27 16.74
CA PRO A 282 2.95 18.40 17.60
C PRO A 282 2.12 17.19 18.04
N LEU A 283 2.77 16.03 18.15
CA LEU A 283 2.18 14.81 18.70
C LEU A 283 2.93 14.43 20.00
N PRO A 284 2.59 15.06 21.14
CA PRO A 284 3.41 15.00 22.36
C PRO A 284 3.52 13.59 22.97
N ASN A 285 2.51 12.74 22.74
CA ASN A 285 2.44 11.38 23.29
C ASN A 285 2.74 10.29 22.26
N MET A 286 3.35 10.64 21.12
CA MET A 286 3.51 9.69 20.01
C MET A 286 4.46 8.52 20.28
N PHE A 287 5.29 8.63 21.34
CA PHE A 287 6.21 7.57 21.79
C PHE A 287 5.74 6.86 23.07
N ASN A 288 4.56 7.22 23.60
CA ASN A 288 3.98 6.62 24.81
C ASN A 288 3.12 5.40 24.50
#